data_AF-B1PS32-F1
#
_entry.id   AF-B1PS32-F1
#
_cell.length_a   1.000
_cell.length_b   1.000
_cell.length_c   1.000
_cell.angle_alpha   90.00
_cell.angle_beta   90.00
_cell.angle_gamma   90.00
#
_symmetry.space_group_name_H-M   'P 1'
#
loop_
_entity.id
_entity.type
_entity.pdbx_description
1 polymer ?
#
loop_
_entity_poly.entity_id
_entity_poly.type
_entity_poly.pdbx_seq_one_letter_code
_entity_poly.pdbx_strand_id
1 'polypeptide(L)'
;IWSNSKFKLALKVQNTSDSNEILKTPDAAEITLPGRAYLQVGNNEIYELFQSAWSGADYVENKEDKEHLDATIYAINDLGQYEILSEDLSGLGSSKEVISVPSELDAVIDYIHDYAEINEIEALARPWLPPLPESVYLQDLHAIQFKEAWAKEKKPLQATVGLLDQPELQSQTPLTLDISKDGHVAVFSSPGY
;
A
#
# COMPACT_ATOMS: atom_id res chain seq x y z
N ILE A 1 7.48 8.69 -23.27
CA ILE A 1 6.70 7.70 -22.48
C ILE A 1 5.45 7.18 -23.21
N TRP A 2 4.73 8.00 -23.98
CA TRP A 2 3.49 7.61 -24.68
C TRP A 2 3.60 6.40 -25.60
N SER A 3 4.75 6.21 -26.27
CA SER A 3 4.98 5.07 -27.17
C SER A 3 5.12 3.72 -26.46
N ASN A 4 5.30 3.71 -25.13
CA ASN A 4 5.51 2.48 -24.35
C ASN A 4 4.30 2.09 -23.49
N SER A 5 3.22 2.87 -23.48
CA SER A 5 1.99 2.54 -22.75
C SER A 5 0.96 1.95 -23.71
N LYS A 6 0.65 0.66 -23.57
CA LYS A 6 -0.35 -0.03 -24.43
C LYS A 6 -1.80 0.31 -24.07
N PHE A 7 -2.03 0.81 -22.86
CA PHE A 7 -3.34 1.24 -22.39
C PHE A 7 -3.20 2.54 -21.60
N LYS A 8 -4.33 3.22 -21.40
CA LYS A 8 -4.46 4.43 -20.62
C LYS A 8 -5.75 4.35 -19.81
N LEU A 9 -5.67 4.81 -18.57
CA LEU A 9 -6.79 4.89 -17.65
C LEU A 9 -6.90 6.34 -17.21
N ALA A 10 -8.10 6.91 -17.32
CA ALA A 10 -8.36 8.29 -16.95
C ALA A 10 -9.58 8.37 -16.02
N LEU A 11 -9.32 8.73 -14.77
CA LEU A 11 -10.34 9.16 -13.81
C LEU A 11 -10.74 10.62 -14.09
N LYS A 12 -11.61 11.18 -13.26
CA LYS A 12 -12.00 12.59 -13.33
C LYS A 12 -10.76 13.51 -13.30
N VAL A 13 -10.55 14.25 -14.38
CA VAL A 13 -9.51 15.28 -14.51
C VAL A 13 -10.08 16.69 -14.37
N GLN A 14 -9.25 17.68 -14.02
CA GLN A 14 -9.71 19.04 -13.79
C GLN A 14 -10.25 19.70 -15.06
N ASN A 15 -9.50 19.64 -16.17
CA ASN A 15 -9.83 20.34 -17.40
C ASN A 15 -9.92 19.39 -18.61
N THR A 16 -10.61 19.83 -19.66
CA THR A 16 -10.71 19.09 -20.94
C THR A 16 -9.35 18.94 -21.63
N SER A 17 -8.42 19.87 -21.42
CA SER A 17 -7.05 19.79 -21.95
C SER A 17 -6.31 18.56 -21.41
N ASP A 18 -6.44 18.28 -20.12
CA ASP A 18 -5.77 17.15 -19.46
C ASP A 18 -6.35 15.81 -19.98
N SER A 19 -7.67 15.77 -20.18
CA SER A 19 -8.34 14.61 -20.78
C SER A 19 -7.85 14.37 -22.22
N ASN A 20 -7.71 15.45 -23.01
CA ASN A 20 -7.23 15.34 -24.39
C ASN A 20 -5.76 14.92 -24.47
N GLU A 21 -4.94 15.30 -23.49
CA GLU A 21 -3.57 14.83 -23.43
C GLU A 21 -3.54 13.29 -23.31
N ILE A 22 -4.32 12.75 -22.38
CA ILE A 22 -4.43 11.32 -22.05
C ILE A 22 -5.18 10.54 -23.12
N LEU A 23 -6.47 10.78 -23.28
CA LEU A 23 -7.37 9.95 -24.11
C LEU A 23 -7.52 10.43 -25.55
N LYS A 24 -7.07 11.66 -25.86
CA LYS A 24 -7.40 12.38 -27.12
C LYS A 24 -8.88 12.74 -27.25
N THR A 25 -9.62 12.72 -26.14
CA THR A 25 -11.02 13.11 -26.02
C THR A 25 -11.21 13.96 -24.75
N PRO A 26 -12.24 14.82 -24.67
CA PRO A 26 -12.51 15.63 -23.48
C PRO A 26 -13.25 14.89 -22.36
N ASP A 27 -13.67 13.64 -22.59
CA ASP A 27 -14.69 12.94 -21.79
C ASP A 27 -14.34 12.75 -20.31
N ALA A 28 -13.06 12.56 -19.95
CA ALA A 28 -12.68 12.36 -18.55
C ALA A 28 -12.89 13.64 -17.70
N ALA A 29 -12.97 14.82 -18.33
CA ALA A 29 -13.30 16.05 -17.64
C ALA A 29 -14.79 16.14 -17.27
N GLU A 30 -15.66 15.38 -17.91
CA GLU A 30 -17.12 15.38 -17.65
C GLU A 30 -17.53 14.37 -16.57
N ILE A 31 -16.60 13.52 -16.09
CA ILE A 31 -16.89 12.55 -15.03
C ILE A 31 -17.33 13.28 -13.75
N THR A 32 -18.45 12.85 -13.18
CA THR A 32 -18.98 13.42 -11.93
C THR A 32 -18.91 12.46 -10.74
N LEU A 33 -18.92 11.16 -11.02
CA LEU A 33 -18.95 10.12 -9.98
C LEU A 33 -17.53 9.68 -9.58
N PRO A 34 -17.23 9.55 -8.28
CA PRO A 34 -15.95 9.03 -7.82
C PRO A 34 -15.78 7.56 -8.24
N GLY A 35 -14.57 7.16 -8.60
CA GLY A 35 -14.24 5.81 -9.08
C GLY A 35 -14.67 5.51 -10.53
N ARG A 36 -15.39 6.42 -11.19
CA ARG A 36 -15.72 6.31 -12.61
C ARG A 36 -14.48 6.67 -13.45
N ALA A 37 -14.17 5.87 -14.46
CA ALA A 37 -12.98 6.07 -15.30
C ALA A 37 -13.17 5.58 -16.73
N TYR A 38 -12.43 6.18 -17.67
CA TYR A 38 -12.29 5.68 -19.04
C TYR A 38 -11.05 4.81 -19.16
N LEU A 39 -11.19 3.65 -19.81
CA LEU A 39 -10.12 2.76 -20.23
C LEU A 39 -9.97 2.85 -21.76
N GLN A 40 -8.79 3.27 -22.22
CA GLN A 40 -8.42 3.26 -23.63
C GLN A 40 -7.28 2.25 -23.84
N VAL A 41 -7.47 1.28 -24.74
CA VAL A 41 -6.41 0.33 -25.15
C VAL A 41 -6.04 0.56 -26.60
N GLY A 42 -4.74 0.57 -26.89
CA GLY A 42 -4.20 0.79 -28.23
C GLY A 42 -4.54 2.19 -28.78
N ASN A 43 -4.84 2.28 -30.07
CA ASN A 43 -5.30 3.50 -30.73
C ASN A 43 -6.84 3.54 -30.79
N ASN A 44 -7.48 3.47 -29.63
CA ASN A 44 -8.94 3.44 -29.47
C ASN A 44 -9.61 2.14 -29.95
N GLU A 45 -8.92 1.02 -29.82
CA GLU A 45 -9.46 -0.31 -30.12
C GLU A 45 -10.51 -0.72 -29.07
N ILE A 46 -10.24 -0.34 -27.82
CA ILE A 46 -11.17 -0.45 -26.70
C ILE A 46 -11.24 0.92 -26.05
N TYR A 47 -12.45 1.46 -25.90
CA TYR A 47 -12.72 2.70 -25.21
C TYR A 47 -13.98 2.53 -24.36
N GLU A 48 -13.79 2.29 -23.07
CA GLU A 48 -14.88 1.91 -22.17
C GLU A 48 -14.92 2.79 -20.94
N LEU A 49 -16.14 3.13 -20.53
CA LEU A 49 -16.41 3.82 -19.28
C LEU A 49 -16.81 2.78 -18.23
N PHE A 50 -16.01 2.64 -17.18
CA PHE A 50 -16.23 1.67 -16.12
C PHE A 50 -16.23 2.33 -14.74
N GLN A 51 -16.62 1.56 -13.73
CA GLN A 51 -16.63 1.95 -12.32
C GLN A 51 -15.63 1.08 -11.56
N SER A 52 -14.68 1.69 -10.86
CA SER A 52 -13.73 0.95 -10.02
C SER A 52 -14.44 0.37 -8.79
N ALA A 53 -14.11 -0.87 -8.44
CA ALA A 53 -14.45 -1.44 -7.15
C ALA A 53 -13.73 -0.68 -6.02
N TRP A 54 -14.30 -0.69 -4.81
CA TRP A 54 -13.72 -0.07 -3.62
C TRP A 54 -13.53 -1.15 -2.56
N SER A 55 -12.28 -1.40 -2.17
CA SER A 55 -11.90 -2.44 -1.20
C SER A 55 -11.78 -1.92 0.24
N GLY A 56 -12.12 -0.64 0.48
CA GLY A 56 -12.05 -0.01 1.80
C GLY A 56 -13.31 -0.17 2.65
N ALA A 57 -14.25 -1.02 2.22
CA ALA A 57 -15.47 -1.29 2.98
C ALA A 57 -15.19 -2.17 4.21
N ASP A 58 -16.02 -2.04 5.24
CA ASP A 58 -15.92 -2.88 6.44
C ASP A 58 -16.16 -4.36 6.11
N TYR A 59 -15.22 -5.21 6.53
CA TYR A 59 -15.33 -6.66 6.36
C TYR A 59 -16.31 -7.26 7.37
N VAL A 60 -17.43 -7.77 6.87
CA VAL A 60 -18.39 -8.52 7.71
C VAL A 60 -18.37 -9.97 7.27
N GLU A 61 -17.78 -10.82 8.10
CA GLU A 61 -17.73 -12.26 7.89
C GLU A 61 -19.16 -12.82 7.78
N ASN A 62 -19.46 -13.52 6.69
CA ASN A 62 -20.81 -14.00 6.37
C ASN A 62 -21.87 -12.88 6.30
N LYS A 63 -21.57 -11.76 5.61
CA LYS A 63 -22.64 -11.00 4.94
C LYS A 63 -23.32 -11.96 3.96
N GLU A 64 -24.33 -12.68 4.42
CA GLU A 64 -25.42 -13.03 3.53
C GLU A 64 -25.86 -11.71 2.92
N ASP A 65 -25.89 -11.63 1.58
CA ASP A 65 -26.66 -10.61 0.89
C ASP A 65 -28.10 -10.76 1.37
N LYS A 66 -28.40 -10.19 2.53
CA LYS A 66 -29.74 -9.89 2.93
C LYS A 66 -30.15 -8.79 1.98
N GLU A 67 -30.59 -9.20 0.78
CA GLU A 67 -31.67 -8.51 0.12
C GLU A 67 -32.58 -8.04 1.25
N HIS A 68 -32.76 -6.73 1.38
CA HIS A 68 -33.72 -6.16 2.31
C HIS A 68 -35.07 -6.76 1.90
N LEU A 69 -35.40 -7.92 2.47
CA LEU A 69 -36.69 -8.54 2.39
C LEU A 69 -37.55 -7.62 3.24
N ASP A 70 -38.27 -6.73 2.55
CA ASP A 70 -39.25 -5.82 3.15
C ASP A 70 -40.13 -6.64 4.10
N ALA A 71 -39.91 -6.45 5.40
CA ALA A 71 -40.53 -7.25 6.45
C ALA A 71 -41.87 -6.63 6.88
N THR A 72 -42.51 -5.86 5.99
CA THR A 72 -43.81 -5.26 6.21
C THR A 72 -44.89 -6.34 6.32
N ILE A 73 -45.56 -6.40 7.47
CA ILE A 73 -46.67 -7.33 7.70
C ILE A 73 -47.96 -6.69 7.19
N TYR A 74 -48.64 -7.38 6.27
CA TYR A 74 -49.94 -6.97 5.74
C TYR A 74 -51.06 -7.87 6.29
N ALA A 75 -52.17 -7.26 6.74
CA ALA A 75 -53.44 -7.96 6.90
C ALA A 75 -54.26 -7.86 5.63
N ILE A 76 -55.02 -8.91 5.31
CA ILE A 76 -56.03 -8.88 4.26
C ILE A 76 -57.39 -8.69 4.94
N ASN A 77 -58.08 -7.61 4.61
CA ASN A 77 -59.42 -7.34 5.15
C ASN A 77 -60.50 -8.19 4.45
N ASP A 78 -61.73 -8.17 4.97
CA ASP A 78 -62.87 -8.94 4.42
C ASP A 78 -63.26 -8.53 2.98
N LEU A 79 -62.70 -7.42 2.47
CA LEU A 79 -62.86 -6.94 1.09
C LEU A 79 -61.68 -7.35 0.17
N GLY A 80 -60.70 -8.09 0.70
CA GLY A 80 -59.53 -8.57 -0.05
C GLY A 80 -58.43 -7.52 -0.28
N GLN A 81 -58.45 -6.41 0.46
CA GLN A 81 -57.44 -5.34 0.35
C GLN A 81 -56.34 -5.53 1.40
N TYR A 82 -55.11 -5.16 1.04
CA TYR A 82 -53.95 -5.21 1.94
C TYR A 82 -53.92 -3.96 2.84
N GLU A 83 -53.81 -4.15 4.15
CA GLU A 83 -53.66 -3.11 5.17
C GLU A 83 -52.35 -3.32 5.93
N ILE A 84 -51.52 -2.28 6.04
CA ILE A 84 -50.21 -2.35 6.68
C ILE A 84 -50.39 -2.40 8.20
N LEU A 85 -49.89 -3.46 8.84
CA LEU A 85 -49.97 -3.64 10.30
C LEU A 85 -48.68 -3.24 11.04
N SER A 86 -47.54 -3.19 10.36
CA SER A 86 -46.26 -2.78 10.93
C SER A 86 -45.43 -2.00 9.91
N GLU A 87 -44.63 -1.03 10.37
CA GLU A 87 -43.56 -0.43 9.57
C GLU A 87 -42.47 -1.48 9.29
N ASP A 88 -41.60 -1.21 8.30
CA ASP A 88 -40.52 -2.13 7.93
C ASP A 88 -39.63 -2.45 9.14
N LEU A 89 -39.67 -3.72 9.55
CA LEU A 89 -38.91 -4.23 10.69
C LEU A 89 -37.49 -4.66 10.29
N SER A 90 -37.11 -4.48 9.03
CA SER A 90 -35.74 -4.68 8.57
C SER A 90 -34.80 -3.76 9.36
N GLY A 91 -33.78 -4.34 10.02
CA GLY A 91 -32.80 -3.57 10.80
C GLY A 91 -32.99 -3.52 12.33
N LEU A 92 -34.01 -4.19 12.92
CA LEU A 92 -34.13 -4.34 14.39
C LEU A 92 -33.09 -5.29 15.04
N GLY A 93 -32.12 -5.76 14.25
CA GLY A 93 -31.01 -6.60 14.72
C GLY A 93 -29.93 -5.77 15.40
N SER A 94 -29.97 -5.71 16.74
CA SER A 94 -28.87 -5.43 17.67
C SER A 94 -27.81 -4.42 17.20
N SER A 95 -27.87 -3.21 17.73
CA SER A 95 -26.74 -2.28 17.80
C SER A 95 -25.58 -2.93 18.56
N LYS A 96 -24.71 -3.66 17.84
CA LYS A 96 -23.42 -4.09 18.36
C LYS A 96 -22.49 -2.89 18.41
N GLU A 97 -21.75 -2.79 19.51
CA GLU A 97 -20.72 -1.78 19.74
C GLU A 97 -19.82 -1.62 18.52
N VAL A 98 -19.47 -0.38 18.21
CA VAL A 98 -18.55 0.00 17.12
C VAL A 98 -17.14 -0.47 17.51
N ILE A 99 -16.89 -1.76 17.36
CA ILE A 99 -15.54 -2.31 17.28
C ILE A 99 -15.07 -1.94 15.87
N SER A 100 -13.87 -1.35 15.76
CA SER A 100 -13.23 -1.07 14.47
C SER A 100 -13.18 -2.35 13.65
N VAL A 101 -14.04 -2.46 12.65
CA VAL A 101 -14.07 -3.60 11.75
C VAL A 101 -12.92 -3.42 10.76
N PRO A 102 -12.04 -4.43 10.55
CA PRO A 102 -11.01 -4.34 9.53
C PRO A 102 -11.65 -4.14 8.15
N SER A 103 -10.94 -3.50 7.21
CA SER A 103 -11.45 -3.38 5.85
C SER A 103 -11.40 -4.72 5.12
N GLU A 104 -12.20 -4.88 4.05
CA GLU A 104 -12.12 -6.05 3.17
C GLU A 104 -10.70 -6.22 2.61
N LEU A 105 -10.00 -5.12 2.31
CA LEU A 105 -8.60 -5.14 1.89
C LEU A 105 -7.68 -5.71 2.97
N ASP A 106 -7.82 -5.27 4.21
CA ASP A 106 -6.98 -5.75 5.33
C ASP A 106 -7.17 -7.25 5.54
N ALA A 107 -8.43 -7.72 5.53
CA ALA A 107 -8.75 -9.14 5.67
C ALA A 107 -8.12 -10.00 4.56
N VAL A 108 -8.11 -9.50 3.31
CA VAL A 108 -7.47 -10.20 2.19
C VAL A 108 -5.95 -10.20 2.32
N ILE A 109 -5.34 -9.10 2.76
CA ILE A 109 -3.89 -9.00 2.99
C ILE A 109 -3.46 -10.00 4.07
N ASP A 110 -4.16 -10.03 5.20
CA ASP A 110 -3.86 -10.92 6.32
C ASP A 110 -3.98 -12.39 5.90
N TYR A 111 -5.04 -12.74 5.17
CA TYR A 111 -5.21 -14.10 4.64
C TYR A 111 -4.08 -14.50 3.69
N ILE A 112 -3.68 -13.62 2.77
CA ILE A 112 -2.57 -13.90 1.83
C ILE A 112 -1.25 -14.06 2.60
N HIS A 113 -1.02 -13.23 3.62
CA HIS A 113 0.15 -13.32 4.47
C HIS A 113 0.23 -14.66 5.20
N ASP A 114 -0.84 -15.04 5.92
CA ASP A 114 -0.90 -16.30 6.66
C ASP A 114 -0.77 -17.51 5.72
N TYR A 115 -1.42 -17.45 4.56
CA TYR A 115 -1.30 -18.50 3.54
C TYR A 115 0.15 -18.62 3.03
N ALA A 116 0.84 -17.50 2.80
CA ALA A 116 2.23 -17.51 2.36
C ALA A 116 3.17 -18.09 3.42
N GLU A 117 2.96 -17.78 4.70
CA GLU A 117 3.73 -18.35 5.81
C GLU A 117 3.51 -19.86 5.94
N ILE A 118 2.26 -20.32 5.93
CA ILE A 118 1.90 -21.74 6.06
C ILE A 118 2.49 -22.58 4.92
N ASN A 119 2.54 -22.01 3.71
CA ASN A 119 3.07 -22.69 2.53
C ASN A 119 4.56 -22.41 2.27
N GLU A 120 5.25 -21.74 3.20
CA GLU A 120 6.68 -21.40 3.10
C GLU A 120 7.04 -20.70 1.77
N ILE A 121 6.16 -19.81 1.29
CA ILE A 121 6.37 -19.08 0.04
C ILE A 121 7.47 -18.04 0.25
N GLU A 122 8.57 -18.17 -0.49
CA GLU A 122 9.69 -17.23 -0.41
C GLU A 122 9.27 -15.82 -0.87
N ALA A 123 9.56 -14.82 -0.04
CA ALA A 123 9.29 -13.43 -0.36
C ALA A 123 10.20 -12.94 -1.50
N LEU A 124 9.62 -12.25 -2.46
CA LEU A 124 10.39 -11.62 -3.54
C LEU A 124 11.34 -10.56 -2.99
N ALA A 125 12.53 -10.47 -3.59
CA ALA A 125 13.49 -9.42 -3.30
C ALA A 125 12.86 -8.04 -3.55
N ARG A 126 12.86 -7.19 -2.52
CA ARG A 126 12.32 -5.84 -2.63
C ARG A 126 13.30 -4.95 -3.40
N PRO A 127 12.84 -4.19 -4.41
CA PRO A 127 13.74 -3.34 -5.21
C PRO A 127 14.34 -2.18 -4.40
N TRP A 128 13.71 -1.80 -3.29
CA TRP A 128 14.23 -0.81 -2.35
C TRP A 128 14.49 -1.45 -1.00
N LEU A 129 15.71 -1.23 -0.51
CA LEU A 129 16.07 -1.49 0.88
C LEU A 129 15.33 -0.53 1.82
N PRO A 130 15.15 -0.89 3.10
CA PRO A 130 14.64 0.05 4.09
C PRO A 130 15.54 1.29 4.14
N PRO A 131 14.98 2.48 4.39
CA PRO A 131 15.78 3.69 4.56
C PRO A 131 16.76 3.53 5.73
N LEU A 132 17.90 4.22 5.65
CA LEU A 132 18.86 4.25 6.76
C LEU A 132 18.18 4.75 8.05
N PRO A 133 18.49 4.14 9.21
CA PRO A 133 17.97 4.62 10.48
C PRO A 133 18.55 5.99 10.83
N GLU A 134 17.80 6.80 11.59
CA GLU A 134 18.24 8.15 11.99
C GLU A 134 19.54 8.14 12.82
N SER A 135 19.74 7.08 13.60
CA SER A 135 20.95 6.88 14.39
C SER A 135 21.44 5.45 14.21
N VAL A 136 22.76 5.33 14.00
CA VAL A 136 23.44 4.05 13.86
C VAL A 136 24.43 3.91 14.99
N TYR A 137 24.27 2.90 15.84
CA TYR A 137 25.22 2.64 16.91
C TYR A 137 26.40 1.83 16.39
N LEU A 138 27.60 2.18 16.83
CA LEU A 138 28.82 1.47 16.42
C LEU A 138 28.78 -0.02 16.77
N GLN A 139 28.09 -0.38 17.86
CA GLN A 139 27.89 -1.78 18.27
C GLN A 139 27.11 -2.60 17.24
N ASP A 140 26.20 -1.97 16.50
CA ASP A 140 25.37 -2.64 15.48
C ASP A 140 26.16 -2.85 14.18
N LEU A 141 27.09 -1.94 13.89
CA LEU A 141 27.97 -2.04 12.71
C LEU A 141 29.18 -2.95 12.93
N HIS A 142 29.76 -2.87 14.14
CA HIS A 142 31.00 -3.56 14.46
C HIS A 142 31.04 -3.95 15.93
N ALA A 143 30.40 -5.08 16.25
CA ALA A 143 30.40 -5.66 17.57
C ALA A 143 31.79 -6.24 17.93
N ILE A 144 32.69 -5.39 18.46
CA ILE A 144 33.98 -5.85 19.01
C ILE A 144 33.92 -5.95 20.52
N GLN A 145 34.29 -7.12 21.04
CA GLN A 145 34.69 -7.26 22.44
C GLN A 145 36.14 -6.78 22.61
N PHE A 146 36.31 -5.51 22.98
CA PHE A 146 37.63 -4.84 23.03
C PHE A 146 38.67 -5.59 23.87
N LYS A 147 38.26 -6.23 24.97
CA LYS A 147 39.16 -7.01 25.85
C LYS A 147 39.81 -8.18 25.14
N GLU A 148 39.05 -8.90 24.32
CA GLU A 148 39.56 -10.02 23.54
C GLU A 148 40.36 -9.54 22.34
N ALA A 149 39.92 -8.46 21.71
CA ALA A 149 40.60 -7.87 20.56
C ALA A 149 42.01 -7.36 20.92
N TRP A 150 42.19 -6.81 22.12
CA TRP A 150 43.50 -6.36 22.62
C TRP A 150 44.48 -7.50 22.90
N ALA A 151 44.00 -8.70 23.17
CA ALA A 151 44.83 -9.88 23.42
C ALA A 151 45.27 -10.59 22.13
N LYS A 152 44.62 -10.29 20.99
CA LYS A 152 44.95 -10.87 19.68
C LYS A 152 46.12 -10.14 19.02
N GLU A 153 46.69 -10.76 17.98
CA GLU A 153 47.73 -10.14 17.18
C GLU A 153 47.26 -8.81 16.57
N LYS A 154 48.18 -7.85 16.52
CA LYS A 154 47.91 -6.51 16.00
C LYS A 154 47.65 -6.59 14.51
N LYS A 155 46.46 -6.15 14.10
CA LYS A 155 46.04 -6.02 12.70
C LYS A 155 46.26 -4.58 12.19
N PRO A 156 46.25 -4.37 10.87
CA PRO A 156 46.18 -3.03 10.29
C PRO A 156 45.02 -2.23 10.89
N LEU A 157 45.25 -0.94 11.11
CA LEU A 157 44.30 -0.04 11.75
C LEU A 157 43.17 0.30 10.77
N GLN A 158 42.05 -0.37 10.95
CA GLN A 158 40.81 -0.13 10.22
C GLN A 158 39.75 0.39 11.18
N ALA A 159 39.07 1.47 10.79
CA ALA A 159 38.03 2.11 11.60
C ALA A 159 36.70 2.14 10.84
N THR A 160 35.68 1.51 11.39
CA THR A 160 34.30 1.64 10.89
C THR A 160 33.71 2.95 11.39
N VAL A 161 33.29 3.82 10.48
CA VAL A 161 32.83 5.18 10.79
C VAL A 161 31.34 5.39 10.60
N GLY A 162 30.66 4.49 9.90
CA GLY A 162 29.22 4.62 9.64
C GLY A 162 28.69 3.51 8.75
N LEU A 163 27.48 3.73 8.24
CA LEU A 163 26.80 2.85 7.29
C LEU A 163 26.70 3.56 5.94
N LEU A 164 27.20 2.92 4.89
CA LEU A 164 27.14 3.41 3.52
C LEU A 164 25.91 2.82 2.83
N ASP A 165 25.05 3.68 2.29
CA ASP A 165 23.94 3.27 1.42
C ASP A 165 24.34 3.41 -0.05
N GLN A 166 24.21 2.34 -0.82
CA GLN A 166 24.53 2.26 -2.24
C GLN A 166 23.27 1.81 -3.02
N PRO A 167 22.36 2.75 -3.35
CA PRO A 167 21.10 2.43 -4.04
C PRO A 167 21.30 1.73 -5.38
N GLU A 168 22.34 2.11 -6.15
CA GLU A 168 22.67 1.50 -7.44
C GLU A 168 23.00 0.01 -7.32
N LEU A 169 23.57 -0.40 -6.19
CA LEU A 169 23.93 -1.78 -5.89
C LEU A 169 22.88 -2.48 -5.01
N GLN A 170 21.79 -1.79 -4.65
CA GLN A 170 20.81 -2.25 -3.68
C GLN A 170 21.47 -2.81 -2.40
N SER A 171 22.43 -2.06 -1.84
CA SER A 171 23.26 -2.53 -0.73
C SER A 171 23.50 -1.47 0.33
N GLN A 172 23.43 -1.86 1.60
CA GLN A 172 23.82 -1.05 2.75
C GLN A 172 24.93 -1.77 3.51
N THR A 173 26.14 -1.19 3.56
CA THR A 173 27.33 -1.84 4.14
C THR A 173 28.12 -0.93 5.07
N PRO A 174 28.74 -1.45 6.15
CA PRO A 174 29.55 -0.62 7.04
C PRO A 174 30.73 0.05 6.33
N LEU A 175 30.81 1.38 6.43
CA LEU A 175 31.91 2.17 5.89
C LEU A 175 33.14 2.02 6.79
N THR A 176 34.18 1.39 6.25
CA THR A 176 35.45 1.17 6.96
C THR A 176 36.59 1.89 6.25
N LEU A 177 37.35 2.68 7.01
CA LEU A 177 38.54 3.39 6.55
C LEU A 177 39.79 2.63 6.97
N ASP A 178 40.71 2.38 6.04
CA ASP A 178 42.01 1.76 6.35
C ASP A 178 43.06 2.83 6.62
N ILE A 179 43.20 3.19 7.89
CA ILE A 179 44.10 4.25 8.34
C ILE A 179 45.56 3.82 8.18
N SER A 180 45.86 2.52 8.30
CA SER A 180 47.22 2.01 8.08
C SER A 180 47.68 2.15 6.64
N LYS A 181 46.77 2.08 5.68
CA LYS A 181 47.07 2.24 4.26
C LYS A 181 46.97 3.68 3.78
N ASP A 182 45.88 4.36 4.11
CA ASP A 182 45.54 5.67 3.53
C ASP A 182 46.11 6.85 4.34
N GLY A 183 46.41 6.64 5.63
CA GLY A 183 47.16 7.54 6.51
C GLY A 183 46.41 8.80 6.96
N HIS A 184 45.92 9.62 6.04
CA HIS A 184 45.30 10.93 6.33
C HIS A 184 43.82 10.94 5.95
N VAL A 185 42.98 11.45 6.86
CA VAL A 185 41.53 11.62 6.64
C VAL A 185 41.18 13.10 6.76
N ALA A 186 40.45 13.62 5.78
CA ALA A 186 39.90 14.98 5.80
C ALA A 186 38.39 14.91 5.98
N VAL A 187 37.86 15.70 6.92
CA VAL A 187 36.43 15.80 7.21
C VAL A 187 36.00 17.23 6.95
N PHE A 188 34.93 17.40 6.17
CA PHE A 188 34.38 18.71 5.83
C PHE A 188 32.89 18.70 6.14
N SER A 189 32.40 19.74 6.81
CA SER A 189 30.97 19.95 7.04
C SER A 189 30.62 21.43 7.04
N SER A 190 29.33 21.74 6.92
CA SER A 190 28.77 23.07 7.13
C SER A 190 28.40 23.27 8.61
N PRO A 191 28.31 24.51 9.10
CA PRO A 191 27.88 24.77 10.47
C PRO A 191 26.48 24.21 10.73
N GLY A 192 26.34 23.37 11.76
CA GLY A 192 25.05 22.79 12.16
C GLY A 192 24.74 21.41 11.59
N TYR A 193 25.70 20.77 10.91
CA TYR A 193 25.67 19.37 10.49
C TYR A 193 26.84 18.57 11.07
#